data_AF-A0A6I4U213-F1
#
_entry.id   AF-A0A6I4U213-F1
#
_cell.length_a   1.000
_cell.length_b   1.000
_cell.length_c   1.000
_cell.angle_alpha   90.00
_cell.angle_beta   90.00
_cell.angle_gamma   90.00
#
_symmetry.space_group_name_H-M   'P 1'
#
loop_
_entity.id
_entity.type
_entity.pdbx_description
1 polymer ?
#
loop_
_entity_poly.entity_id
_entity_poly.type
_entity_poly.pdbx_seq_one_letter_code
_entity_poly.pdbx_strand_id
1 'polypeptide(L)'
;MDCTTGEVRGGWCEGTRLAAAEAWPYAMMAALSYKEAEKEFALPGAWRTRVRTDNDPRGFAYSVFDKFENGKIVATAIAFRGTEFNSFEDWWYGNLWLVQNRRGRTIFEQVRKGLDDAGYAEVPIYLAGHSLGGAIATYSGRTAVRPDVVEASETDLADTIYAFNSSPRDGWGGSGARRRAINERGEILAGLRSIFLQQGGSTLTINCAPGFRIVSDHSMAQLADCLTWIAAYENDASEALRALGNNPAIVRPATQSADDEAPAGSAEAKTYVPVNVHYFSGWTDGVAVVETLHQLLREHPLFEPVAKPASAYAIHLIPRASRDDPEVETINFVIAWTRNFDLGTIFELTCKRDALHECLKPVIEEGETYYKVREVGV
;
A
#
# COMPACT_ATOMS: atom_id res chain seq x y z
N MET A 1 26.08 -0.20 -7.93
CA MET A 1 26.72 0.33 -6.71
C MET A 1 27.73 -0.71 -6.28
N ASP A 2 28.98 -0.31 -6.10
CA ASP A 2 30.03 -1.18 -5.59
C ASP A 2 30.00 -1.13 -4.06
N CYS A 3 29.90 -2.27 -3.38
CA CYS A 3 29.71 -2.36 -1.93
C CYS A 3 31.03 -2.19 -1.15
N THR A 4 32.09 -1.72 -1.81
CA THR A 4 33.49 -1.85 -1.36
C THR A 4 33.87 -0.93 -0.19
N THR A 5 33.03 0.01 0.21
CA THR A 5 33.37 0.99 1.27
C THR A 5 32.27 1.25 2.31
N GLY A 6 31.15 0.51 2.29
CA GLY A 6 30.00 0.75 3.18
C GLY A 6 29.72 -0.41 4.13
N GLU A 7 29.08 -0.11 5.26
CA GLU A 7 28.59 -1.12 6.22
C GLU A 7 27.56 -2.04 5.54
N VAL A 8 27.88 -3.33 5.46
CA VAL A 8 27.00 -4.37 4.94
C VAL A 8 26.17 -4.89 6.11
N ARG A 9 24.88 -4.55 6.15
CA ARG A 9 23.92 -5.03 7.16
C ARG A 9 22.88 -5.92 6.49
N GLY A 10 22.63 -7.10 7.06
CA GLY A 10 21.73 -8.09 6.46
C GLY A 10 22.15 -8.58 5.07
N GLY A 11 23.42 -8.40 4.69
CA GLY A 11 23.94 -8.75 3.35
C GLY A 11 23.77 -7.67 2.28
N TRP A 12 23.31 -6.47 2.63
CA TRP A 12 23.01 -5.39 1.67
C TRP A 12 23.82 -4.12 1.94
N CYS A 13 24.24 -3.44 0.87
CA CYS A 13 24.87 -2.13 0.98
C CYS A 13 23.84 -1.04 1.35
N GLU A 14 24.32 0.00 2.03
CA GLU A 14 23.52 1.15 2.48
C GLU A 14 22.61 1.71 1.38
N GLY A 15 23.14 1.97 0.17
CA GLY A 15 22.33 2.50 -0.93
C GLY A 15 21.17 1.59 -1.35
N THR A 16 21.33 0.26 -1.21
CA THR A 16 20.23 -0.70 -1.46
C THR A 16 19.21 -0.65 -0.33
N ARG A 17 19.68 -0.57 0.92
CA ARG A 17 18.78 -0.50 2.08
C ARG A 17 17.97 0.79 2.13
N LEU A 18 18.58 1.94 1.85
CA LEU A 18 17.89 3.23 1.75
C LEU A 18 16.83 3.22 0.63
N ALA A 19 17.17 2.70 -0.55
CA ALA A 19 16.20 2.58 -1.64
C ALA A 19 15.06 1.62 -1.31
N ALA A 20 15.34 0.53 -0.58
CA ALA A 20 14.31 -0.40 -0.11
C ALA A 20 13.39 0.26 0.94
N ALA A 21 13.97 0.98 1.91
CA ALA A 21 13.24 1.73 2.93
C ALA A 21 12.29 2.77 2.33
N GLU A 22 12.71 3.43 1.25
CA GLU A 22 11.87 4.36 0.50
C GLU A 22 10.76 3.64 -0.29
N ALA A 23 11.09 2.54 -0.97
CA ALA A 23 10.23 1.97 -2.01
C ALA A 23 9.27 0.85 -1.55
N TRP A 24 9.53 0.20 -0.41
CA TRP A 24 8.75 -0.96 0.03
C TRP A 24 7.23 -0.71 0.16
N PRO A 25 6.72 0.44 0.64
CA PRO A 25 5.28 0.66 0.73
C PRO A 25 4.63 0.67 -0.65
N TYR A 26 5.31 1.29 -1.61
CA TYR A 26 4.85 1.40 -2.99
C TYR A 26 4.97 0.09 -3.74
N ALA A 27 5.94 -0.76 -3.38
CA ALA A 27 6.05 -2.12 -3.87
C ALA A 27 4.84 -2.96 -3.41
N MET A 28 4.47 -2.90 -2.13
CA MET A 28 3.25 -3.55 -1.62
C MET A 28 1.99 -3.04 -2.33
N MET A 29 1.86 -1.73 -2.53
CA MET A 29 0.72 -1.13 -3.25
C MET A 29 0.67 -1.59 -4.72
N ALA A 30 1.82 -1.70 -5.39
CA ALA A 30 1.90 -2.25 -6.73
C ALA A 30 1.47 -3.72 -6.76
N ALA A 31 1.85 -4.54 -5.78
CA ALA A 31 1.38 -5.92 -5.66
C ALA A 31 -0.14 -6.00 -5.43
N LEU A 32 -0.69 -5.17 -4.55
CA LEU A 32 -2.13 -5.11 -4.24
C LEU A 32 -3.00 -4.67 -5.43
N SER A 33 -2.41 -4.07 -6.48
CA SER A 33 -3.14 -3.70 -7.70
C SER A 33 -3.51 -4.91 -8.58
N TYR A 34 -2.93 -6.09 -8.34
CA TYR A 34 -3.28 -7.33 -9.04
C TYR A 34 -4.53 -7.98 -8.41
N LYS A 35 -5.37 -8.63 -9.24
CA LYS A 35 -6.66 -9.21 -8.79
C LYS A 35 -6.44 -10.45 -7.93
N GLU A 36 -5.54 -11.31 -8.39
CA GLU A 36 -4.99 -12.45 -7.67
C GLU A 36 -3.58 -12.06 -7.22
N ALA A 37 -3.48 -11.07 -6.33
CA ALA A 37 -2.22 -10.89 -5.66
C ALA A 37 -1.88 -12.24 -5.03
N GLU A 38 -0.74 -12.84 -5.40
CA GLU A 38 -0.27 -14.13 -4.86
C GLU A 38 -0.30 -14.15 -3.32
N LYS A 39 -0.35 -12.94 -2.75
CA LYS A 39 -0.44 -12.63 -1.35
C LYS A 39 -1.22 -11.33 -1.14
N GLU A 40 -2.11 -11.33 -0.16
CA GLU A 40 -2.67 -10.09 0.38
C GLU A 40 -1.68 -9.45 1.35
N PHE A 41 -1.43 -8.15 1.18
CA PHE A 41 -0.60 -7.36 2.08
C PHE A 41 -1.46 -6.51 3.02
N ALA A 42 -1.15 -6.55 4.31
CA ALA A 42 -1.49 -5.48 5.23
C ALA A 42 -0.64 -4.25 4.90
N LEU A 43 -1.30 -3.15 4.53
CA LEU A 43 -0.65 -1.88 4.23
C LEU A 43 0.09 -1.32 5.47
N PRO A 44 1.13 -0.48 5.29
CA PRO A 44 1.75 0.25 6.39
C PRO A 44 0.73 1.06 7.21
N GLY A 45 1.01 1.24 8.50
CA GLY A 45 0.04 1.72 9.50
C GLY A 45 -0.68 3.03 9.19
N ALA A 46 -0.10 3.94 8.40
CA ALA A 46 -0.73 5.20 8.00
C ALA A 46 -1.48 5.14 6.65
N TRP A 47 -1.26 4.11 5.83
CA TRP A 47 -1.77 4.01 4.47
C TRP A 47 -3.10 3.25 4.39
N ARG A 48 -4.04 3.76 3.59
CA ARG A 48 -5.40 3.26 3.43
C ARG A 48 -5.77 3.16 1.96
N THR A 49 -6.54 2.15 1.57
CA THR A 49 -7.05 2.08 0.20
C THR A 49 -8.24 3.02 0.04
N ARG A 50 -8.13 3.98 -0.88
CA ARG A 50 -9.24 4.86 -1.29
C ARG A 50 -10.13 4.15 -2.31
N VAL A 51 -9.53 3.64 -3.37
CA VAL A 51 -10.24 2.92 -4.44
C VAL A 51 -9.37 1.79 -4.97
N ARG A 52 -10.02 0.69 -5.33
CA ARG A 52 -9.43 -0.41 -6.09
C ARG A 52 -10.34 -0.67 -7.29
N THR A 53 -9.75 -0.69 -8.48
CA THR A 53 -10.49 -0.98 -9.71
C THR A 53 -10.01 -2.29 -10.28
N ASP A 54 -10.97 -3.13 -10.67
CA ASP A 54 -10.69 -4.33 -11.44
C ASP A 54 -10.37 -3.98 -12.90
N ASN A 55 -9.90 -4.98 -13.64
CA ASN A 55 -9.67 -4.86 -15.08
C ASN A 55 -10.93 -4.39 -15.79
N ASP A 56 -10.81 -3.25 -16.47
CA ASP A 56 -11.78 -2.88 -17.48
C ASP A 56 -11.67 -3.83 -18.72
N PRO A 57 -12.59 -3.76 -19.70
CA PRO A 57 -12.53 -4.61 -20.90
C PRO A 57 -11.24 -4.51 -21.73
N ARG A 58 -10.38 -3.52 -21.45
CA ARG A 58 -9.08 -3.35 -22.11
C ARG A 58 -7.91 -3.77 -21.22
N GLY A 59 -8.17 -4.39 -20.07
CA GLY A 59 -7.17 -4.84 -19.12
C GLY A 59 -6.46 -3.70 -18.39
N PHE A 60 -7.11 -2.55 -18.21
CA PHE A 60 -6.60 -1.45 -17.39
C PHE A 60 -7.19 -1.53 -15.99
N ALA A 61 -6.33 -1.45 -14.98
CA ALA A 61 -6.71 -1.46 -13.57
C ALA A 61 -5.70 -0.65 -12.75
N TYR A 62 -6.17 -0.11 -11.64
CA TYR A 62 -5.39 0.69 -10.71
C TYR A 62 -5.98 0.67 -9.31
N SER A 63 -5.15 1.05 -8.34
CA SER A 63 -5.55 1.32 -6.97
C SER A 63 -5.05 2.70 -6.54
N VAL A 64 -5.81 3.38 -5.68
CA VAL A 64 -5.41 4.64 -5.06
C VAL A 64 -5.38 4.45 -3.56
N PHE A 65 -4.32 4.95 -2.94
CA PHE A 65 -4.07 4.85 -1.51
C PHE A 65 -3.82 6.24 -0.93
N ASP A 66 -4.25 6.46 0.32
CA ASP A 66 -4.00 7.69 1.06
C ASP A 66 -3.25 7.40 2.34
N LYS A 67 -2.22 8.20 2.61
CA LYS A 67 -1.54 8.25 3.90
C LYS A 67 -2.21 9.27 4.79
N PHE A 68 -2.56 8.88 6.01
CA PHE A 68 -3.17 9.76 6.99
C PHE A 68 -2.22 10.04 8.16
N GLU A 69 -2.14 11.31 8.56
CA GLU A 69 -1.52 11.75 9.82
C GLU A 69 -2.47 12.72 10.51
N ASN A 70 -2.73 12.51 11.81
CA ASN A 70 -3.64 13.34 12.60
C ASN A 70 -5.02 13.57 11.94
N GLY A 71 -5.55 12.54 11.29
CA GLY A 71 -6.86 12.56 10.62
C GLY A 71 -6.88 13.30 9.28
N LYS A 72 -5.73 13.78 8.76
CA LYS A 72 -5.62 14.46 7.47
C LYS A 72 -4.83 13.63 6.47
N ILE A 73 -5.17 13.75 5.19
CA ILE A 73 -4.38 13.16 4.10
C ILE A 73 -3.07 13.95 3.99
N VAL A 74 -1.94 13.25 4.06
CA VAL A 74 -0.59 13.84 3.90
C VAL A 74 0.16 13.33 2.68
N ALA A 75 -0.31 12.25 2.05
CA ALA A 75 0.19 11.74 0.78
C ALA A 75 -0.89 10.89 0.10
N THR A 76 -0.83 10.81 -1.23
CA THR A 76 -1.64 9.87 -2.02
C THR A 76 -0.71 9.06 -2.94
N ALA A 77 -1.01 7.79 -3.15
CA ALA A 77 -0.29 6.93 -4.08
C ALA A 77 -1.26 6.32 -5.10
N ILE A 78 -0.86 6.26 -6.37
CA ILE A 78 -1.59 5.57 -7.44
C ILE A 78 -0.75 4.42 -7.93
N ALA A 79 -1.23 3.19 -7.72
CA ALA A 79 -0.56 1.99 -8.20
C ALA A 79 -1.27 1.46 -9.45
N PHE A 80 -0.55 1.38 -10.56
CA PHE A 80 -1.06 0.80 -11.80
C PHE A 80 -0.71 -0.67 -11.89
N ARG A 81 -1.70 -1.47 -12.29
CA ARG A 81 -1.53 -2.90 -12.51
C ARG A 81 -0.80 -3.16 -13.82
N GLY A 82 0.02 -4.21 -13.83
CA GLY A 82 0.53 -4.80 -15.07
C GLY A 82 -0.35 -5.92 -15.62
N THR A 83 0.15 -6.63 -16.61
CA THR A 83 -0.49 -7.79 -17.23
C THR A 83 -0.36 -9.07 -16.41
N GLU A 84 -1.37 -9.92 -16.46
CA GLU A 84 -1.27 -11.33 -16.03
C GLU A 84 -0.64 -12.19 -17.15
N PHE A 85 0.16 -13.18 -16.76
CA PHE A 85 1.24 -13.80 -17.53
C PHE A 85 0.87 -14.67 -18.73
N ASN A 86 -0.40 -14.99 -18.96
CA ASN A 86 -0.79 -16.00 -19.95
C ASN A 86 -0.51 -15.60 -21.41
N SER A 87 -0.04 -14.38 -21.67
CA SER A 87 0.47 -13.93 -22.97
C SER A 87 1.31 -12.65 -22.84
N PHE A 88 2.32 -12.67 -21.96
CA PHE A 88 3.15 -11.50 -21.66
C PHE A 88 3.70 -10.81 -22.91
N GLU A 89 4.19 -11.58 -23.89
CA GLU A 89 4.72 -11.03 -25.15
C GLU A 89 3.60 -10.53 -26.08
N ASP A 90 2.59 -11.34 -26.40
CA ASP A 90 1.52 -10.94 -27.33
C ASP A 90 0.69 -9.75 -26.82
N TRP A 91 0.45 -9.67 -25.52
CA TRP A 91 -0.27 -8.56 -24.92
C TRP A 91 0.61 -7.31 -24.84
N TRP A 92 1.88 -7.45 -24.44
CA TRP A 92 2.84 -6.33 -24.40
C TRP A 92 3.13 -5.77 -25.80
N TYR A 93 3.17 -6.58 -26.84
CA TYR A 93 3.39 -6.09 -28.20
C TYR A 93 2.08 -5.63 -28.87
N GLY A 94 0.93 -6.24 -28.52
CA GLY A 94 -0.37 -5.97 -29.15
C GLY A 94 -1.22 -4.89 -28.51
N ASN A 95 -1.33 -4.84 -27.17
CA ASN A 95 -2.27 -3.96 -26.44
C ASN A 95 -1.64 -2.66 -25.92
N LEU A 96 -0.33 -2.55 -26.10
CA LEU A 96 0.51 -1.45 -25.65
C LEU A 96 0.42 -0.22 -26.56
N TRP A 97 -0.54 -0.11 -27.48
CA TRP A 97 -0.69 1.10 -28.29
C TRP A 97 -1.27 2.27 -27.48
N LEU A 98 -0.45 3.00 -26.70
CA LEU A 98 -0.68 4.30 -26.00
C LEU A 98 -1.99 4.53 -25.19
N VAL A 99 -3.00 3.66 -25.28
CA VAL A 99 -4.35 3.87 -24.76
C VAL A 99 -4.35 3.74 -23.24
N GLN A 100 -3.67 2.73 -22.68
CA GLN A 100 -3.56 2.57 -21.23
C GLN A 100 -2.71 3.66 -20.58
N ASN A 101 -1.66 4.12 -21.26
CA ASN A 101 -0.83 5.25 -20.84
C ASN A 101 -1.66 6.54 -20.69
N ARG A 102 -2.47 6.86 -21.70
CA ARG A 102 -3.40 8.01 -21.64
C ARG A 102 -4.42 7.86 -20.51
N ARG A 103 -4.90 6.65 -20.25
CA ARG A 103 -5.83 6.38 -19.14
C ARG A 103 -5.19 6.55 -17.78
N GLY A 104 -4.00 5.99 -17.56
CA GLY A 104 -3.25 6.21 -16.32
C GLY A 104 -3.03 7.69 -16.05
N ARG A 105 -2.74 8.44 -17.11
CA ARG A 105 -2.64 9.88 -17.06
C ARG A 105 -3.96 10.56 -16.67
N THR A 106 -5.09 10.17 -17.27
CA THR A 106 -6.41 10.67 -16.88
C THR A 106 -6.74 10.36 -15.42
N ILE A 107 -6.38 9.18 -14.91
CA ILE A 107 -6.57 8.83 -13.49
C ILE A 107 -5.72 9.75 -12.60
N PHE A 108 -4.47 10.01 -12.96
CA PHE A 108 -3.62 10.94 -12.21
C PHE A 108 -4.21 12.36 -12.17
N GLU A 109 -4.69 12.87 -13.30
CA GLU A 109 -5.40 14.17 -13.38
C GLU A 109 -6.66 14.19 -12.50
N GLN A 110 -7.47 13.12 -12.52
CA GLN A 110 -8.69 13.00 -11.71
C GLN A 110 -8.38 12.95 -10.21
N VAL A 111 -7.35 12.21 -9.80
CA VAL A 111 -6.95 12.13 -8.39
C VAL A 111 -6.44 13.48 -7.89
N ARG A 112 -5.59 14.16 -8.69
CA ARG A 112 -5.11 15.52 -8.37
C ARG A 112 -6.28 16.50 -8.24
N LYS A 113 -7.18 16.53 -9.23
CA LYS A 113 -8.36 17.39 -9.18
C LYS A 113 -9.23 17.11 -7.95
N GLY A 114 -9.46 15.83 -7.63
CA GLY A 114 -10.25 15.45 -6.46
C GLY A 114 -9.61 15.89 -5.13
N LEU A 115 -8.28 15.85 -5.03
CA LEU A 115 -7.57 16.40 -3.88
C LEU A 115 -7.66 17.93 -3.83
N ASP A 116 -7.53 18.62 -4.97
CA ASP A 116 -7.64 20.09 -5.05
C ASP A 116 -9.03 20.56 -4.61
N ASP A 117 -10.08 19.95 -5.16
CA ASP A 117 -11.48 20.26 -4.84
C ASP A 117 -11.80 20.01 -3.36
N ALA A 118 -11.08 19.10 -2.71
CA ALA A 118 -11.21 18.77 -1.29
C ALA A 118 -10.29 19.60 -0.36
N GLY A 119 -9.55 20.58 -0.89
CA GLY A 119 -8.67 21.45 -0.10
C GLY A 119 -7.29 20.85 0.21
N TYR A 120 -6.87 19.81 -0.51
CA TYR A 120 -5.59 19.11 -0.37
C TYR A 120 -4.61 19.41 -1.52
N ALA A 121 -4.60 20.64 -2.03
CA ALA A 121 -3.80 21.06 -3.18
C ALA A 121 -2.29 20.75 -3.03
N GLU A 122 -1.78 20.81 -1.80
CA GLU A 122 -0.36 20.59 -1.48
C GLU A 122 0.01 19.13 -1.20
N VAL A 123 -0.97 18.21 -1.17
CA VAL A 123 -0.68 16.79 -0.88
C VAL A 123 0.09 16.17 -2.05
N PRO A 124 1.29 15.57 -1.82
CA PRO A 124 2.08 14.92 -2.86
C PRO A 124 1.39 13.65 -3.37
N ILE A 125 1.56 13.39 -4.67
CA ILE A 125 1.05 12.18 -5.32
C ILE A 125 2.22 11.34 -5.83
N TYR A 126 2.32 10.12 -5.32
CA TYR A 126 3.27 9.10 -5.73
C TYR A 126 2.66 8.20 -6.79
N LEU A 127 3.45 7.79 -7.78
CA LEU A 127 3.00 6.81 -8.77
C LEU A 127 3.82 5.53 -8.61
N ALA A 128 3.17 4.38 -8.71
CA ALA A 128 3.81 3.09 -8.58
C ALA A 128 3.30 2.12 -9.66
N GLY A 129 4.12 1.15 -10.03
CA GLY A 129 3.64 0.04 -10.83
C GLY A 129 4.73 -0.96 -11.23
N HIS A 130 4.28 -2.17 -11.53
CA HIS A 130 5.12 -3.30 -11.93
C HIS A 130 5.00 -3.60 -13.42
N SER A 131 6.09 -3.99 -14.09
CA SER A 131 6.05 -4.39 -15.50
C SER A 131 5.44 -3.28 -16.36
N LEU A 132 4.32 -3.54 -17.04
CA LEU A 132 3.50 -2.54 -17.70
C LEU A 132 3.01 -1.42 -16.77
N GLY A 133 2.57 -1.76 -15.56
CA GLY A 133 2.10 -0.76 -14.61
C GLY A 133 3.17 0.30 -14.32
N GLY A 134 4.44 -0.11 -14.29
CA GLY A 134 5.57 0.82 -14.13
C GLY A 134 5.77 1.73 -15.34
N ALA A 135 5.49 1.24 -16.54
CA ALA A 135 5.47 2.05 -17.76
C ALA A 135 4.30 3.05 -17.76
N ILE A 136 3.11 2.63 -17.31
CA ILE A 136 1.95 3.51 -17.14
C ILE A 136 2.24 4.59 -16.08
N ALA A 137 2.82 4.22 -14.94
CA ALA A 137 3.23 5.16 -13.88
C ALA A 137 4.21 6.21 -14.41
N THR A 138 5.25 5.75 -15.10
CA THR A 138 6.25 6.61 -15.74
C THR A 138 5.62 7.55 -16.75
N TYR A 139 4.73 7.05 -17.60
CA TYR A 139 4.02 7.89 -18.59
C TYR A 139 3.12 8.92 -17.91
N SER A 140 2.38 8.53 -16.87
CA SER A 140 1.37 9.36 -16.23
C SER A 140 1.99 10.55 -15.48
N GLY A 141 3.14 10.33 -14.84
CA GLY A 141 3.84 11.34 -14.04
C GLY A 141 4.84 12.21 -14.82
N ARG A 142 5.01 12.03 -16.12
CA ARG A 142 6.05 12.75 -16.90
C ARG A 142 5.68 14.16 -17.36
N THR A 143 4.41 14.52 -17.25
CA THR A 143 3.88 15.83 -17.68
C THR A 143 2.99 16.41 -16.59
N ALA A 144 3.01 17.74 -16.43
CA ALA A 144 2.18 18.46 -15.49
C ALA A 144 0.68 18.18 -15.73
N VAL A 145 -0.09 17.90 -14.68
CA VAL A 145 -1.58 17.78 -14.69
C VAL A 145 -2.28 19.01 -15.26
N ARG A 146 -1.71 20.21 -15.04
CA ARG A 146 -2.23 21.47 -15.60
C ARG A 146 -1.22 22.08 -16.59
N PRO A 147 -1.20 21.64 -17.86
CA PRO A 147 -0.23 22.09 -18.84
C PRO A 147 -0.46 23.54 -19.34
N ASP A 148 -1.61 24.12 -19.01
CA ASP A 148 -2.07 25.46 -19.36
C ASP A 148 -1.65 26.55 -18.36
N VAL A 149 -1.07 26.15 -17.21
CA VAL A 149 -0.53 27.08 -16.22
C VAL A 149 0.89 27.47 -16.64
N VAL A 150 1.16 28.78 -16.68
CA VAL A 150 2.42 29.36 -17.16
C VAL A 150 3.64 28.86 -16.37
N GLU A 151 3.44 28.49 -15.10
CA GLU A 151 4.41 27.79 -14.27
C GLU A 151 3.71 26.60 -13.60
N ALA A 152 4.10 25.37 -13.97
CA ALA A 152 3.63 24.18 -13.30
C ALA A 152 4.14 24.18 -11.84
N SER A 153 3.24 24.02 -10.87
CA SER A 153 3.64 23.87 -9.47
C SER A 153 4.35 22.52 -9.26
N GLU A 154 5.10 22.37 -8.18
CA GLU A 154 5.75 21.07 -7.88
C GLU A 154 4.73 19.93 -7.73
N THR A 155 3.52 20.26 -7.30
CA THR A 155 2.35 19.38 -7.13
C THR A 155 1.59 19.07 -8.42
N ASP A 156 1.93 19.73 -9.53
CA ASP A 156 1.39 19.41 -10.85
C ASP A 156 2.00 18.14 -11.45
N LEU A 157 3.14 17.73 -10.93
CA LEU A 157 3.85 16.53 -11.32
C LEU A 157 3.70 15.48 -10.23
N ALA A 158 3.91 14.21 -10.59
CA ALA A 158 4.11 13.19 -9.58
C ALA A 158 5.33 13.58 -8.73
N ASP A 159 5.23 13.37 -7.42
CA ASP A 159 6.34 13.62 -6.50
C ASP A 159 7.49 12.65 -6.80
N THR A 160 7.20 11.35 -6.70
CA THR A 160 8.12 10.27 -7.06
C THR A 160 7.39 9.17 -7.84
N ILE A 161 8.08 8.56 -8.80
CA ILE A 161 7.58 7.47 -9.65
C ILE A 161 8.39 6.21 -9.36
N TYR A 162 7.77 5.22 -8.70
CA TYR A 162 8.35 3.91 -8.44
C TYR A 162 8.01 2.92 -9.55
N ALA A 163 9.03 2.53 -10.31
CA ALA A 163 8.90 1.65 -11.46
C ALA A 163 9.58 0.30 -11.14
N PHE A 164 8.79 -0.74 -10.88
CA PHE A 164 9.27 -2.05 -10.46
C PHE A 164 9.33 -3.02 -11.65
N ASN A 165 10.50 -3.61 -11.92
CA ASN A 165 10.75 -4.47 -13.09
C ASN A 165 10.04 -3.92 -14.35
N SER A 166 10.13 -2.60 -14.56
CA SER A 166 9.22 -1.92 -15.46
C SER A 166 9.60 -2.18 -16.90
N SER A 167 8.63 -2.45 -17.75
CA SER A 167 8.88 -2.73 -19.14
C SER A 167 9.43 -1.49 -19.88
N PRO A 168 10.33 -1.69 -20.86
CA PRO A 168 11.01 -0.59 -21.53
C PRO A 168 10.07 0.22 -22.40
N ARG A 169 9.94 1.54 -22.14
CA ARG A 169 9.26 2.45 -23.08
C ARG A 169 9.52 3.94 -22.91
N ASP A 170 9.57 4.66 -24.01
CA ASP A 170 9.63 6.13 -24.13
C ASP A 170 10.51 6.86 -23.10
N GLY A 171 11.81 6.87 -23.41
CA GLY A 171 12.64 8.01 -23.11
C GLY A 171 12.11 9.26 -23.82
N TRP A 172 12.58 10.43 -23.37
CA TRP A 172 12.21 11.80 -23.77
C TRP A 172 11.07 12.40 -22.91
N GLY A 173 11.47 13.08 -21.82
CA GLY A 173 10.61 13.85 -20.91
C GLY A 173 11.28 14.18 -19.57
N GLY A 174 10.89 15.29 -18.93
CA GLY A 174 11.52 15.88 -17.75
C GLY A 174 11.37 15.13 -16.41
N SER A 175 10.70 13.98 -16.37
CA SER A 175 10.53 13.18 -15.15
C SER A 175 11.74 12.35 -14.74
N GLY A 176 12.86 12.45 -15.48
CA GLY A 176 14.07 11.70 -15.17
C GLY A 176 14.43 11.79 -13.68
N ALA A 177 14.53 12.99 -13.11
CA ALA A 177 14.95 13.16 -11.71
C ALA A 177 14.04 12.49 -10.66
N ARG A 178 12.74 12.31 -10.96
CA ARG A 178 11.71 11.82 -10.02
C ARG A 178 11.41 10.34 -10.16
N ARG A 179 11.97 9.69 -11.18
CA ARG A 179 11.81 8.25 -11.39
C ARG A 179 12.82 7.45 -10.58
N ARG A 180 12.33 6.45 -9.87
CA ARG A 180 13.06 5.43 -9.11
C ARG A 180 12.71 4.06 -9.71
N ALA A 181 13.63 3.52 -10.50
CA ALA A 181 13.46 2.19 -11.06
C ALA A 181 14.15 1.15 -10.17
N ILE A 182 13.41 0.13 -9.74
CA ILE A 182 13.96 -0.99 -8.98
C ILE A 182 13.70 -2.23 -9.79
N ASN A 183 14.79 -2.93 -10.15
CA ASN A 183 14.70 -4.11 -11.00
C ASN A 183 15.38 -5.30 -10.34
N GLU A 184 14.80 -6.48 -10.52
CA GLU A 184 15.39 -7.73 -10.08
C GLU A 184 16.45 -8.21 -11.07
N ARG A 185 17.54 -8.76 -10.53
CA ARG A 185 18.61 -9.36 -11.33
C ARG A 185 18.09 -10.65 -11.96
N GLY A 186 18.27 -10.78 -13.28
CA GLY A 186 17.82 -11.97 -14.01
C GLY A 186 16.37 -11.90 -14.50
N GLU A 187 15.69 -10.78 -14.28
CA GLU A 187 14.33 -10.58 -14.76
C GLU A 187 14.26 -10.55 -16.31
N ILE A 188 13.18 -11.08 -16.89
CA ILE A 188 13.05 -11.35 -18.33
C ILE A 188 13.12 -10.09 -19.20
N LEU A 189 12.64 -8.96 -18.68
CA LEU A 189 12.68 -7.67 -19.35
C LEU A 189 14.08 -7.07 -19.38
N ALA A 190 15.08 -7.63 -18.68
CA ALA A 190 16.42 -7.05 -18.66
C ALA A 190 17.03 -7.06 -20.07
N GLY A 191 16.76 -8.14 -20.82
CA GLY A 191 17.15 -8.27 -22.23
C GLY A 191 16.36 -7.34 -23.16
N LEU A 192 15.08 -7.06 -22.87
CA LEU A 192 14.32 -6.09 -23.64
C LEU A 192 14.79 -4.65 -23.32
N ARG A 193 15.03 -4.34 -22.04
CA ARG A 193 15.47 -3.02 -21.56
C ARG A 193 16.85 -2.62 -22.09
N SER A 194 17.72 -3.57 -22.45
CA SER A 194 19.01 -3.26 -23.08
C SER A 194 18.89 -2.88 -24.56
N ILE A 195 17.78 -3.25 -25.22
CA ILE A 195 17.49 -2.93 -26.63
C ILE A 195 16.82 -1.55 -26.76
N PHE A 196 16.00 -1.16 -25.79
CA PHE A 196 15.32 0.13 -25.78
C PHE A 196 16.12 1.20 -25.00
N LEU A 197 15.98 2.47 -25.38
CA LEU A 197 16.65 3.58 -24.70
C LEU A 197 16.34 3.59 -23.20
N GLN A 198 17.37 3.79 -22.38
CA GLN A 198 17.22 3.94 -20.94
C GLN A 198 16.31 5.14 -20.63
N GLN A 199 15.26 4.89 -19.84
CA GLN A 199 14.45 5.95 -19.26
C GLN A 199 15.30 6.73 -18.26
N GLY A 200 15.14 8.06 -18.20
CA GLY A 200 15.82 8.89 -17.20
C GLY A 200 15.48 8.45 -15.75
N GLY A 201 16.33 8.87 -14.81
CA GLY A 201 16.16 8.63 -13.38
C GLY A 201 17.11 7.62 -12.78
N SER A 202 16.96 7.38 -11.48
CA SER A 202 17.83 6.43 -10.79
C SER A 202 17.32 5.03 -11.04
N THR A 203 18.26 4.12 -11.25
CA THR A 203 17.99 2.69 -11.44
C THR A 203 18.80 1.91 -10.43
N LEU A 204 18.11 1.14 -9.58
CA LEU A 204 18.68 0.14 -8.71
C LEU A 204 18.38 -1.23 -9.31
N THR A 205 19.40 -2.09 -9.34
CA THR A 205 19.21 -3.52 -9.61
C THR A 205 19.48 -4.27 -8.32
N ILE A 206 18.49 -5.02 -7.84
CA ILE A 206 18.52 -5.78 -6.61
C ILE A 206 18.41 -7.27 -6.94
N ASN A 207 18.95 -8.14 -6.10
CA ASN A 207 18.92 -9.57 -6.33
C ASN A 207 18.08 -10.24 -5.24
N CYS A 208 16.77 -10.36 -5.42
CA CYS A 208 15.88 -10.86 -4.36
C CYS A 208 15.75 -12.39 -4.35
N ALA A 209 15.85 -13.03 -5.51
CA ALA A 209 15.91 -14.48 -5.66
C ALA A 209 16.95 -14.81 -6.74
N PRO A 210 18.06 -15.52 -6.41
CA PRO A 210 19.07 -15.83 -7.40
C PRO A 210 18.58 -17.04 -8.22
N GLY A 211 18.21 -16.82 -9.48
CA GLY A 211 17.70 -17.88 -10.36
C GLY A 211 17.16 -17.33 -11.67
N PHE A 212 16.91 -18.24 -12.63
CA PHE A 212 16.21 -17.94 -13.88
C PHE A 212 14.89 -18.71 -13.87
N ARG A 213 13.87 -18.22 -13.15
CA ARG A 213 12.52 -18.78 -13.20
C ARG A 213 11.61 -17.74 -13.85
N ILE A 214 11.46 -17.90 -15.16
CA ILE A 214 10.76 -16.99 -16.08
C ILE A 214 9.37 -16.54 -15.58
N VAL A 215 8.66 -17.40 -14.83
CA VAL A 215 7.28 -17.15 -14.41
C VAL A 215 7.17 -16.76 -12.92
N SER A 216 7.96 -17.37 -12.03
CA SER A 216 7.90 -17.04 -10.59
C SER A 216 8.71 -15.81 -10.19
N ASP A 217 9.79 -15.49 -10.92
CA ASP A 217 10.72 -14.41 -10.56
C ASP A 217 10.30 -13.04 -11.12
N HIS A 218 9.10 -12.95 -11.72
CA HIS A 218 8.47 -11.69 -12.13
C HIS A 218 7.27 -11.33 -11.25
N SER A 219 7.22 -11.88 -10.04
CA SER A 219 6.14 -11.61 -9.09
C SER A 219 6.40 -10.29 -8.35
N MET A 220 5.48 -9.34 -8.49
CA MET A 220 5.53 -8.11 -7.70
C MET A 220 5.42 -8.39 -6.19
N ALA A 221 4.76 -9.49 -5.79
CA ALA A 221 4.66 -9.86 -4.38
C ALA A 221 6.03 -10.27 -3.82
N GLN A 222 6.84 -11.03 -4.57
CA GLN A 222 8.19 -11.41 -4.14
C GLN A 222 9.13 -10.21 -4.02
N LEU A 223 9.07 -9.29 -4.99
CA LEU A 223 9.85 -8.05 -4.92
C LEU A 223 9.39 -7.17 -3.74
N ALA A 224 8.08 -7.09 -3.47
CA ALA A 224 7.56 -6.37 -2.30
C ALA A 224 8.02 -7.02 -0.98
N ASP A 225 7.99 -8.34 -0.87
CA ASP A 225 8.52 -9.10 0.28
C ASP A 225 10.00 -8.76 0.51
N CYS A 226 10.80 -8.84 -0.55
CA CYS A 226 12.23 -8.56 -0.50
C CYS A 226 12.54 -7.12 -0.07
N LEU A 227 11.89 -6.12 -0.69
CA LEU A 227 12.12 -4.73 -0.32
C LEU A 227 11.69 -4.43 1.12
N THR A 228 10.57 -5.02 1.57
CA THR A 228 10.12 -4.88 2.96
C THR A 228 11.12 -5.51 3.93
N TRP A 229 11.65 -6.69 3.60
CA TRP A 229 12.65 -7.38 4.39
C TRP A 229 13.95 -6.57 4.50
N ILE A 230 14.42 -5.99 3.39
CA ILE A 230 15.65 -5.19 3.37
C ILE A 230 15.44 -3.87 4.12
N ALA A 231 14.30 -3.22 3.92
CA ALA A 231 13.93 -2.00 4.64
C ALA A 231 13.96 -2.19 6.16
N ALA A 232 13.64 -3.38 6.64
CA ALA A 232 13.65 -3.71 8.06
C ALA A 232 15.06 -3.71 8.71
N TYR A 233 16.15 -3.67 7.92
CA TYR A 233 17.51 -3.51 8.44
C TYR A 233 17.95 -2.04 8.60
N GLU A 234 17.12 -1.06 8.24
CA GLU A 234 17.47 0.35 8.42
C GLU A 234 17.47 0.78 9.89
N ASN A 235 18.14 1.90 10.18
CA ASN A 235 18.26 2.41 11.53
C ASN A 235 16.92 2.93 12.10
N ASP A 236 16.00 3.37 11.23
CA ASP A 236 14.61 3.70 11.55
C ASP A 236 13.64 2.73 10.85
N ALA A 237 13.86 1.44 11.07
CA ALA A 237 13.07 0.39 10.46
C ALA A 237 11.69 0.18 11.11
N SER A 238 11.23 1.05 12.00
CA SER A 238 10.06 0.81 12.86
C SER A 238 8.77 0.47 12.08
N GLU A 239 8.50 1.17 10.98
CA GLU A 239 7.37 0.85 10.10
C GLU A 239 7.58 -0.41 9.26
N ALA A 240 8.78 -0.63 8.72
CA ALA A 240 9.10 -1.80 7.91
C ALA A 240 9.11 -3.10 8.74
N LEU A 241 9.65 -3.05 9.95
CA LEU A 241 9.58 -4.13 10.95
C LEU A 241 8.12 -4.44 11.26
N ARG A 242 7.29 -3.43 11.55
CA ARG A 242 5.85 -3.63 11.78
C ARG A 242 5.17 -4.24 10.57
N ALA A 243 5.54 -3.84 9.35
CA ALA A 243 5.02 -4.44 8.14
C ALA A 243 5.41 -5.91 8.01
N LEU A 244 6.64 -6.31 8.38
CA LEU A 244 7.01 -7.73 8.47
C LEU A 244 6.15 -8.49 9.47
N GLY A 245 5.90 -7.89 10.64
CA GLY A 245 5.06 -8.51 11.66
C GLY A 245 3.60 -8.69 11.24
N ASN A 246 3.03 -7.66 10.61
CA ASN A 246 1.66 -7.65 10.11
C ASN A 246 1.45 -8.54 8.88
N ASN A 247 2.54 -8.95 8.22
CA ASN A 247 2.53 -9.79 7.03
C ASN A 247 3.40 -11.04 7.25
N PRO A 248 2.94 -12.02 8.07
CA PRO A 248 3.77 -13.16 8.48
C PRO A 248 4.18 -14.09 7.34
N ALA A 249 3.52 -13.99 6.18
CA ALA A 249 3.90 -14.68 4.96
C ALA A 249 5.09 -14.01 4.22
N ILE A 250 5.62 -12.87 4.69
CA ILE A 250 6.87 -12.30 4.15
C ILE A 250 8.01 -13.19 4.61
N VAL A 251 8.66 -13.82 3.64
CA VAL A 251 9.78 -14.73 3.88
C VAL A 251 11.09 -14.03 3.59
N ARG A 252 12.14 -14.49 4.29
CA ARG A 252 13.51 -14.06 4.06
C ARG A 252 13.90 -14.28 2.58
N PRO A 253 14.46 -13.27 1.88
CA PRO A 253 14.99 -13.43 0.54
C PRO A 253 16.08 -14.51 0.49
N ALA A 254 16.04 -15.38 -0.52
CA ALA A 254 17.01 -16.47 -0.66
C ALA A 254 18.45 -15.96 -0.91
N THR A 255 18.61 -14.70 -1.31
CA THR A 255 19.91 -14.07 -1.56
C THR A 255 20.60 -13.51 -0.33
N GLN A 256 19.92 -13.46 0.81
CA GLN A 256 20.57 -13.12 2.08
C GLN A 256 21.49 -14.27 2.49
N SER A 257 22.74 -14.22 2.03
CA SER A 257 23.71 -15.31 2.20
C SER A 257 24.81 -15.01 3.21
N ALA A 258 24.93 -13.77 3.67
CA ALA A 258 26.04 -13.31 4.53
C ALA A 258 25.67 -13.28 6.02
N ASP A 259 24.38 -13.32 6.35
CA ASP A 259 23.85 -13.15 7.70
C ASP A 259 22.53 -13.90 7.80
N ASP A 260 22.47 -14.95 8.62
CA ASP A 260 21.25 -15.73 8.82
C ASP A 260 20.28 -15.04 9.80
N GLU A 261 20.70 -13.96 10.45
CA GLU A 261 19.88 -13.25 11.43
C GLU A 261 18.76 -12.47 10.74
N ALA A 262 17.54 -12.64 11.22
CA ALA A 262 16.42 -11.80 10.83
C ALA A 262 16.65 -10.34 11.29
N PRO A 263 15.97 -9.34 10.71
CA PRO A 263 16.05 -7.97 11.19
C PRO A 263 15.79 -7.91 12.71
N ALA A 264 16.64 -7.21 13.45
CA ALA A 264 16.48 -7.07 14.90
C ALA A 264 15.09 -6.48 15.21
N GLY A 265 14.34 -7.10 16.13
CA GLY A 265 12.98 -6.68 16.45
C GLY A 265 11.89 -7.33 15.57
N SER A 266 12.24 -8.11 14.54
CA SER A 266 11.24 -8.71 13.63
C SER A 266 10.37 -9.80 14.28
N ALA A 267 10.88 -10.47 15.31
CA ALA A 267 10.09 -11.43 16.09
C ALA A 267 9.03 -10.71 16.95
N GLU A 268 9.41 -9.56 17.51
CA GLU A 268 8.59 -8.69 18.35
C GLU A 268 7.64 -7.81 17.53
N ALA A 269 8.00 -7.51 16.28
CA ALA A 269 7.19 -6.65 15.40
C ALA A 269 5.86 -7.28 15.00
N LYS A 270 5.66 -8.58 15.26
CA LYS A 270 4.37 -9.30 15.19
C LYS A 270 3.43 -8.89 16.34
N THR A 271 3.30 -7.59 16.59
CA THR A 271 2.73 -7.10 17.85
C THR A 271 1.28 -6.68 17.75
N TYR A 272 0.76 -6.40 16.55
CA TYR A 272 -0.59 -5.85 16.41
C TYR A 272 -1.37 -6.54 15.29
N VAL A 273 -2.65 -6.69 15.56
CA VAL A 273 -3.66 -7.20 14.66
C VAL A 273 -4.31 -5.98 14.02
N PRO A 274 -4.15 -5.77 12.71
CA PRO A 274 -4.84 -4.67 12.05
C PRO A 274 -6.35 -4.88 12.24
N VAL A 275 -7.15 -3.83 12.42
CA VAL A 275 -8.61 -3.93 12.56
C VAL A 275 -9.30 -2.93 11.64
N ASN A 276 -10.11 -3.42 10.71
CA ASN A 276 -10.91 -2.57 9.84
C ASN A 276 -12.16 -2.06 10.55
N VAL A 277 -12.36 -0.75 10.68
CA VAL A 277 -13.63 -0.19 11.16
C VAL A 277 -14.54 0.16 9.99
N HIS A 278 -15.67 -0.53 9.88
CA HIS A 278 -16.70 -0.32 8.89
C HIS A 278 -17.87 0.43 9.51
N TYR A 279 -18.32 1.50 8.85
CA TYR A 279 -19.51 2.25 9.23
C TYR A 279 -20.29 2.69 7.99
N PHE A 280 -21.57 2.99 8.15
CA PHE A 280 -22.43 3.45 7.07
C PHE A 280 -22.25 4.96 6.84
N SER A 281 -22.08 5.34 5.57
CA SER A 281 -22.06 6.75 5.16
C SER A 281 -23.39 7.42 5.50
N GLY A 282 -23.35 8.62 6.08
CA GLY A 282 -24.55 9.40 6.44
C GLY A 282 -25.01 9.23 7.89
N TRP A 283 -24.34 8.42 8.71
CA TRP A 283 -24.59 8.36 10.14
C TRP A 283 -23.79 9.44 10.88
N THR A 284 -24.39 10.63 11.02
CA THR A 284 -23.73 11.81 11.63
C THR A 284 -23.31 11.58 13.08
N ASP A 285 -24.14 10.90 13.87
CA ASP A 285 -23.82 10.56 15.27
C ASP A 285 -22.75 9.47 15.37
N GLY A 286 -22.56 8.70 14.30
CA GLY A 286 -21.53 7.66 14.21
C GLY A 286 -20.11 8.19 14.20
N VAL A 287 -19.89 9.46 13.87
CA VAL A 287 -18.54 10.05 13.78
C VAL A 287 -17.82 9.95 15.14
N ALA A 288 -18.49 10.35 16.22
CA ALA A 288 -17.92 10.29 17.56
C ALA A 288 -17.64 8.84 18.01
N VAL A 289 -18.50 7.90 17.61
CA VAL A 289 -18.30 6.45 17.88
C VAL A 289 -17.06 5.94 17.15
N VAL A 290 -16.92 6.25 15.86
CA VAL A 290 -15.78 5.84 15.02
C VAL A 290 -14.47 6.45 15.53
N GLU A 291 -14.46 7.74 15.86
CA GLU A 291 -13.28 8.42 16.40
C GLU A 291 -12.83 7.79 17.73
N THR A 292 -13.77 7.57 18.65
CA THR A 292 -13.49 6.92 19.94
C THR A 292 -13.00 5.50 19.73
N LEU A 293 -13.61 4.74 18.83
CA LEU A 293 -13.21 3.37 18.52
C LEU A 293 -11.79 3.32 17.91
N HIS A 294 -11.46 4.23 17.00
CA HIS A 294 -10.11 4.36 16.47
C HIS A 294 -9.10 4.70 17.56
N GLN A 295 -9.44 5.59 18.49
CA GLN A 295 -8.59 5.92 19.62
C GLN A 295 -8.34 4.68 20.49
N LEU A 296 -9.40 3.99 20.92
CA LEU A 296 -9.29 2.76 21.72
C LEU A 296 -8.47 1.68 21.02
N LEU A 297 -8.67 1.47 19.72
CA LEU A 297 -7.88 0.52 18.94
C LEU A 297 -6.40 0.91 18.89
N ARG A 298 -6.06 2.21 18.81
CA ARG A 298 -4.66 2.67 18.82
C ARG A 298 -4.00 2.54 20.20
N GLU A 299 -4.78 2.70 21.26
CA GLU A 299 -4.30 2.57 22.64
C GLU A 299 -4.13 1.09 23.05
N HIS A 300 -4.77 0.17 22.33
CA HIS A 300 -4.73 -1.25 22.65
C HIS A 300 -3.39 -1.90 22.24
N PRO A 301 -2.76 -2.71 23.11
CA PRO A 301 -1.45 -3.30 22.84
C PRO A 301 -1.46 -4.38 21.75
N LEU A 302 -2.64 -4.86 21.32
CA LEU A 302 -2.79 -5.89 20.29
C LEU A 302 -3.51 -5.41 19.04
N PHE A 303 -4.16 -4.25 19.04
CA PHE A 303 -4.93 -3.81 17.89
C PHE A 303 -4.35 -2.54 17.32
N GLU A 304 -4.56 -2.33 16.03
CA GLU A 304 -4.32 -1.04 15.40
C GLU A 304 -5.38 -0.83 14.32
N PRO A 305 -6.11 0.30 14.31
CA PRO A 305 -7.16 0.51 13.33
C PRO A 305 -6.55 0.73 11.95
N VAL A 306 -7.04 -0.01 10.97
CA VAL A 306 -6.77 0.18 9.55
C VAL A 306 -8.07 0.49 8.80
N ALA A 307 -7.98 1.01 7.59
CA ALA A 307 -9.13 1.10 6.70
C ALA A 307 -9.02 0.02 5.63
N LYS A 308 -10.20 -0.33 5.11
CA LYS A 308 -10.45 -1.35 4.08
C LYS A 308 -9.32 -1.40 3.05
N PRO A 309 -8.87 -2.57 2.54
CA PRO A 309 -9.22 -3.96 2.85
C PRO A 309 -8.17 -4.66 3.74
N ALA A 310 -7.36 -3.90 4.50
CA ALA A 310 -6.08 -4.37 5.03
C ALA A 310 -6.13 -5.24 6.30
N SER A 311 -7.29 -5.83 6.62
CA SER A 311 -7.40 -6.66 7.82
C SER A 311 -8.37 -7.81 7.64
N ALA A 312 -7.91 -8.99 8.06
CA ALA A 312 -8.76 -10.14 8.35
C ALA A 312 -9.83 -9.77 9.39
N TYR A 313 -9.49 -8.96 10.40
CA TYR A 313 -10.39 -8.52 11.46
C TYR A 313 -11.11 -7.22 11.09
N ALA A 314 -12.42 -7.18 11.31
CA ALA A 314 -13.19 -5.96 11.12
C ALA A 314 -14.22 -5.78 12.22
N ILE A 315 -14.52 -4.52 12.52
CA ILE A 315 -15.61 -4.07 13.35
C ILE A 315 -16.64 -3.41 12.43
N HIS A 316 -17.86 -3.91 12.40
CA HIS A 316 -18.97 -3.32 11.64
C HIS A 316 -19.91 -2.59 12.56
N LEU A 317 -20.06 -1.30 12.35
CA LEU A 317 -20.98 -0.41 13.04
C LEU A 317 -22.26 -0.28 12.21
N ILE A 318 -23.38 -0.69 12.79
CA ILE A 318 -24.71 -0.63 12.18
C ILE A 318 -25.58 0.29 13.03
N PRO A 319 -26.00 1.47 12.52
CA PRO A 319 -26.88 2.35 13.28
C PRO A 319 -28.20 1.65 13.56
N ARG A 320 -28.71 1.79 14.79
CA ARG A 320 -30.14 1.56 15.05
C ARG A 320 -30.87 2.86 14.76
N ALA A 321 -32.15 2.77 14.37
CA ALA A 321 -32.98 3.94 14.18
C ALA A 321 -33.04 4.73 15.49
N SER A 322 -32.19 5.75 15.62
CA SER A 322 -32.37 6.81 16.58
C SER A 322 -33.54 7.64 16.07
N ARG A 323 -34.43 8.09 16.95
CA ARG A 323 -35.19 9.28 16.60
C ARG A 323 -34.14 10.39 16.46
N ASP A 324 -34.19 11.15 15.37
CA ASP A 324 -33.39 12.37 15.17
C ASP A 324 -33.87 13.43 16.16
N ASP A 325 -33.69 13.16 17.44
CA ASP A 325 -34.05 14.02 18.54
C ASP A 325 -32.74 14.51 19.16
N PRO A 326 -32.37 15.77 18.92
CA PRO A 326 -31.13 16.35 19.40
C PRO A 326 -31.06 16.43 20.94
N GLU A 327 -32.16 16.20 21.66
CA GLU A 327 -32.16 16.07 23.12
C GLU A 327 -31.75 14.67 23.60
N VAL A 328 -31.62 13.69 22.71
CA VAL A 328 -31.21 12.34 23.09
C VAL A 328 -29.69 12.30 23.25
N GLU A 329 -29.25 12.31 24.51
CA GLU A 329 -27.85 12.20 24.93
C GLU A 329 -27.19 10.84 24.59
N THR A 330 -27.95 9.89 24.04
CA THR A 330 -27.49 8.52 23.79
C THR A 330 -27.45 8.16 22.30
N ILE A 331 -26.51 7.30 21.94
CA ILE A 331 -26.33 6.75 20.59
C ILE A 331 -26.60 5.25 20.67
N ASN A 332 -27.51 4.76 19.82
CA ASN A 332 -27.89 3.35 19.73
C ASN A 332 -27.31 2.72 18.46
N PHE A 333 -26.56 1.63 18.60
CA PHE A 333 -25.95 0.95 17.47
C PHE A 333 -25.66 -0.51 17.76
N VAL A 334 -25.48 -1.28 16.69
CA VAL A 334 -24.95 -2.63 16.74
C VAL A 334 -23.50 -2.57 16.28
N ILE A 335 -22.62 -3.29 16.98
CA ILE A 335 -21.21 -3.42 16.65
C ILE A 335 -20.87 -4.90 16.53
N ALA A 336 -20.25 -5.31 15.43
CA ALA A 336 -19.96 -6.71 15.14
C ALA A 336 -18.50 -6.92 14.79
N TRP A 337 -17.83 -7.86 15.44
CA TRP A 337 -16.51 -8.34 15.03
C TRP A 337 -16.65 -9.39 13.92
N THR A 338 -15.80 -9.33 12.92
CA THR A 338 -15.66 -10.39 11.91
C THR A 338 -14.20 -10.72 11.69
N ARG A 339 -13.90 -11.97 11.28
CA ARG A 339 -12.60 -12.38 10.74
C ARG A 339 -12.81 -13.00 9.36
N ASN A 340 -12.17 -12.48 8.31
CA ASN A 340 -12.34 -12.98 6.94
C ASN A 340 -13.83 -13.11 6.54
N PHE A 341 -14.64 -12.13 6.96
CA PHE A 341 -16.10 -12.13 6.82
C PHE A 341 -16.87 -13.18 7.62
N ASP A 342 -16.19 -14.07 8.37
CA ASP A 342 -16.84 -14.90 9.38
C ASP A 342 -17.26 -14.03 10.57
N LEU A 343 -18.53 -14.07 10.89
CA LEU A 343 -19.11 -13.35 12.02
C LEU A 343 -18.59 -13.93 13.35
N GLY A 344 -18.00 -13.06 14.17
CA GLY A 344 -17.61 -13.33 15.55
C GLY A 344 -18.70 -12.88 16.51
N THR A 345 -18.38 -11.93 17.39
CA THR A 345 -19.28 -11.42 18.42
C THR A 345 -20.08 -10.20 17.93
N ILE A 346 -21.34 -10.11 18.33
CA ILE A 346 -22.23 -8.95 18.10
C ILE A 346 -22.59 -8.34 19.45
N PHE A 347 -22.56 -7.01 19.53
CA PHE A 347 -23.07 -6.24 20.65
C PHE A 347 -24.17 -5.30 20.19
N GLU A 348 -25.19 -5.14 21.02
CA GLU A 348 -26.15 -4.05 20.91
C GLU A 348 -25.86 -3.05 22.03
N LEU A 349 -25.51 -1.82 21.67
CA LEU A 349 -25.04 -0.81 22.61
C LEU A 349 -25.92 0.44 22.57
N THR A 350 -26.14 1.00 23.76
CA THR A 350 -26.71 2.33 23.99
C THR A 350 -25.70 3.11 24.81
N CYS A 351 -24.96 4.01 24.16
CA CYS A 351 -23.90 4.76 24.82
C CYS A 351 -24.30 6.21 25.00
N LYS A 352 -24.00 6.83 26.15
CA LYS A 352 -24.04 8.30 26.25
C LYS A 352 -22.88 8.90 25.44
N ARG A 353 -23.10 10.05 24.80
CA ARG A 353 -22.08 10.72 23.97
C ARG A 353 -20.80 11.05 24.74
N ASP A 354 -20.93 11.49 25.99
CA ASP A 354 -19.82 11.84 26.88
C ASP A 354 -19.15 10.63 27.55
N ALA A 355 -19.73 9.44 27.41
CA ALA A 355 -19.23 8.19 27.99
C ALA A 355 -18.90 7.12 26.92
N LEU A 356 -18.66 7.53 25.67
CA LEU A 356 -18.38 6.60 24.56
C LEU A 356 -17.15 5.73 24.82
N HIS A 357 -16.11 6.28 25.44
CA HIS A 357 -14.87 5.57 25.74
C HIS A 357 -15.12 4.34 26.63
N GLU A 358 -15.76 4.55 27.79
CA GLU A 358 -16.09 3.47 28.72
C GLU A 358 -17.12 2.49 28.14
N CYS A 359 -18.07 2.99 27.33
CA CYS A 359 -19.07 2.16 26.68
C CYS A 359 -18.46 1.19 25.64
N LEU A 360 -17.43 1.62 24.91
CA LEU A 360 -16.82 0.85 23.82
C LEU A 360 -15.68 -0.06 24.28
N LYS A 361 -15.10 0.18 25.46
CA LYS A 361 -13.99 -0.62 26.00
C LYS A 361 -14.27 -2.14 26.03
N PRO A 362 -15.44 -2.64 26.47
CA PRO A 362 -15.74 -4.07 26.45
C PRO A 362 -15.73 -4.69 25.03
N VAL A 363 -16.00 -3.89 24.00
CA VAL A 363 -15.95 -4.37 22.60
C VAL A 363 -14.52 -4.69 22.19
N ILE A 364 -13.56 -3.90 22.65
CA ILE A 364 -12.13 -4.11 22.36
C ILE A 364 -11.61 -5.35 23.10
N GLU A 365 -11.97 -5.49 24.38
CA GLU A 365 -11.58 -6.64 25.22
C GLU A 365 -12.11 -7.98 24.64
N GLU A 366 -13.33 -7.98 24.10
CA GLU A 366 -13.86 -9.15 23.40
C GLU A 366 -13.10 -9.45 22.10
N GLY A 367 -12.74 -8.41 21.33
CA GLY A 367 -11.92 -8.58 20.13
C GLY A 367 -10.61 -9.30 20.45
N GLU A 368 -9.98 -8.96 21.57
CA GLU A 368 -8.75 -9.61 22.05
C GLU A 368 -8.99 -11.08 22.38
N THR A 369 -10.08 -11.39 23.06
CA THR A 369 -10.45 -12.78 23.39
C THR A 369 -10.68 -13.58 22.10
N TYR A 370 -11.42 -13.00 21.15
CA TYR A 370 -11.70 -13.59 19.85
C TYR A 370 -10.43 -13.88 19.04
N TYR A 371 -9.45 -12.97 19.08
CA TYR A 371 -8.13 -13.17 18.48
C TYR A 371 -7.35 -14.33 19.12
N LYS A 372 -7.21 -14.30 20.46
CA LYS A 372 -6.39 -15.26 21.21
C LYS A 372 -6.86 -16.70 21.06
N VAL A 373 -8.18 -16.94 21.09
CA VAL A 373 -8.75 -18.29 20.97
C VAL A 373 -8.46 -18.91 19.60
N ARG A 374 -8.51 -18.13 18.52
CA ARG A 374 -8.40 -18.68 17.15
C ARG A 374 -6.97 -18.81 16.62
N GLU A 375 -6.03 -18.02 17.10
CA GLU A 375 -4.64 -18.03 16.61
C GLU A 375 -3.71 -18.91 17.45
N VAL A 376 -3.98 -19.05 18.75
CA VAL A 376 -3.09 -19.78 19.68
C VAL A 376 -3.50 -21.25 19.88
N GLY A 377 -4.67 -21.66 19.39
CA GLY A 377 -5.10 -23.06 19.44
C GLY A 377 -5.23 -23.63 20.86
N VAL A 378 -5.71 -22.81 21.80
CA VAL A 378 -6.08 -23.25 23.15
C VAL A 378 -7.45 -23.91 23.14
#